data_AF-A0A355IV77-F1
#
_entry.id   AF-A0A355IV77-F1
#
_cell.length_a   1.000
_cell.length_b   1.000
_cell.length_c   1.000
_cell.angle_alpha   90.00
_cell.angle_beta   90.00
_cell.angle_gamma   90.00
#
_symmetry.space_group_name_H-M   'P 1'
#
loop_
_entity.id
_entity.type
_entity.pdbx_description
1 polymer ?
#
loop_
_entity_poly.entity_id
_entity_poly.type
_entity_poly.pdbx_seq_one_letter_code
_entity_poly.pdbx_strand_id
1 'polypeptide(L)'
;MNRISIALVIFLFAFSCSRDNYDTLDSYVVGEIVSFDLNCSTCILKFPNDSLTIKHELGASRDNYYQTINLMKDTFEINQKVLVKLRKAEENELRACITLYPSYDYINIYIADFKPVE
;
A
#
# COMPACT_ATOMS: atom_id res chain seq x y z
N MET A 1 40.01 -31.90 0.99
CA MET A 1 38.72 -31.33 0.57
C MET A 1 37.89 -30.96 1.79
N ASN A 2 37.18 -29.82 1.72
CA ASN A 2 35.95 -29.52 2.46
C ASN A 2 35.99 -29.08 3.93
N ARG A 3 36.93 -28.22 4.36
CA ARG A 3 36.66 -27.32 5.51
C ARG A 3 36.31 -25.90 5.09
N ILE A 4 36.95 -25.40 4.04
CA ILE A 4 36.71 -24.07 3.46
C ILE A 4 35.29 -23.99 2.84
N SER A 5 34.81 -25.07 2.22
CA SER A 5 33.49 -25.11 1.59
C SER A 5 32.32 -25.03 2.58
N ILE A 6 32.49 -25.47 3.83
CA ILE A 6 31.42 -25.43 4.85
C ILE A 6 31.27 -24.01 5.41
N ALA A 7 32.39 -23.32 5.64
CA ALA A 7 32.37 -21.93 6.11
C ALA A 7 31.68 -20.98 5.11
N LEU A 8 31.86 -21.24 3.81
CA LEU A 8 31.28 -20.43 2.74
C LEU A 8 29.76 -20.63 2.60
N VAL A 9 29.25 -21.84 2.89
CA VAL A 9 27.81 -22.13 2.95
C VAL A 9 27.16 -21.48 4.18
N ILE A 10 27.83 -21.49 5.34
CA ILE A 10 27.30 -20.85 6.56
C ILE A 10 27.27 -19.31 6.41
N PHE A 11 28.25 -18.73 5.73
CA PHE A 11 28.26 -17.30 5.41
C PHE A 11 27.09 -16.90 4.49
N LEU A 12 26.71 -17.76 3.53
CA LEU A 12 25.55 -17.55 2.67
C LEU A 12 24.21 -17.57 3.45
N PHE A 13 24.12 -18.27 4.58
CA PHE A 13 22.93 -18.24 5.45
C PHE A 13 22.91 -17.05 6.43
N ALA A 14 24.07 -16.49 6.78
CA ALA A 14 24.15 -15.30 7.63
C ALA A 14 23.79 -13.99 6.89
N PHE A 15 23.84 -14.01 5.55
CA PHE A 15 23.30 -12.96 4.67
C PHE A 15 21.87 -13.28 4.18
N SER A 16 21.12 -14.13 4.90
CA SER A 16 19.67 -14.07 4.80
C SER A 16 19.26 -12.69 5.32
N CYS A 17 19.02 -11.75 4.39
CA CYS A 17 18.52 -10.42 4.69
C CYS A 17 17.44 -10.53 5.75
N SER A 18 17.64 -9.83 6.86
CA SER A 18 16.50 -9.34 7.63
C SER A 18 15.56 -8.70 6.61
N ARG A 19 14.33 -9.22 6.52
CA ARG A 19 13.26 -8.47 5.87
C ARG A 19 13.06 -7.26 6.77
N ASP A 20 13.79 -6.20 6.44
CA ASP A 20 13.76 -4.96 7.18
C ASP A 20 12.29 -4.52 7.25
N ASN A 21 11.82 -4.18 8.45
CA ASN A 21 10.46 -3.76 8.77
C ASN A 21 10.16 -2.37 8.16
N TYR A 22 10.25 -2.22 6.83
CA TYR A 22 10.04 -0.95 6.12
C TYR A 22 8.66 -0.81 5.48
N ASP A 23 7.76 -1.78 5.64
CA ASP A 23 6.56 -1.79 4.80
C ASP A 23 5.30 -1.22 5.46
N THR A 24 5.27 -0.97 6.77
CA THR A 24 4.08 -0.45 7.46
C THR A 24 4.33 0.93 8.05
N LEU A 25 3.59 1.94 7.55
CA LEU A 25 3.34 3.15 8.33
C LEU A 25 2.55 2.72 9.56
N ASP A 26 3.27 2.48 10.66
CA ASP A 26 2.67 1.91 11.86
C ASP A 26 1.71 2.87 12.59
N SER A 27 1.73 4.14 12.19
CA SER A 27 0.83 5.21 12.62
C SER A 27 -0.37 5.38 11.68
N TYR A 28 -1.50 5.80 12.26
CA TYR A 28 -2.62 6.28 11.44
C TYR A 28 -2.26 7.58 10.74
N VAL A 29 -2.71 7.70 9.50
CA VAL A 29 -2.65 8.94 8.70
C VAL A 29 -4.06 9.32 8.25
N VAL A 30 -4.30 10.60 8.03
CA VAL A 30 -5.61 11.07 7.53
C VAL A 30 -5.64 10.96 6.02
N GLY A 31 -6.40 9.99 5.51
CA GLY A 31 -6.74 9.87 4.10
C GLY A 31 -8.08 10.56 3.79
N GLU A 32 -8.22 11.06 2.58
CA GLU A 32 -9.50 11.56 2.03
C GLU A 32 -9.87 10.73 0.82
N ILE A 33 -11.09 10.20 0.81
CA ILE A 33 -11.66 9.45 -0.32
C ILE A 33 -11.95 10.44 -1.44
N VAL A 34 -11.22 10.36 -2.56
CA VAL A 34 -11.36 11.33 -3.66
C VAL A 34 -12.16 10.79 -4.84
N SER A 35 -12.19 9.48 -4.99
CA SER A 35 -12.89 8.80 -6.08
C SER A 35 -13.01 7.31 -5.77
N PHE A 36 -13.62 6.58 -6.69
CA PHE A 36 -13.69 5.13 -6.68
C PHE A 36 -13.13 4.58 -7.99
N ASP A 37 -12.37 3.51 -7.90
CA ASP A 37 -12.07 2.68 -9.06
C ASP A 37 -13.25 1.71 -9.27
N LEU A 38 -14.03 1.92 -10.31
CA LEU A 38 -15.17 1.08 -10.69
C LEU A 38 -14.75 -0.27 -11.30
N ASN A 39 -13.50 -0.42 -11.75
CA ASN A 39 -12.95 -1.69 -12.21
C ASN A 39 -12.84 -2.69 -11.04
N CYS A 40 -12.27 -2.26 -9.91
CA CYS A 40 -12.11 -3.04 -8.68
C CYS A 40 -13.21 -2.79 -7.63
N SER A 41 -14.06 -1.78 -7.84
CA SER A 41 -15.02 -1.25 -6.85
C SER A 41 -14.39 -0.83 -5.52
N THR A 42 -13.18 -0.28 -5.56
CA THR A 42 -12.43 0.15 -4.38
C THR A 42 -12.23 1.66 -4.31
N CYS A 43 -11.86 2.15 -3.13
CA CYS A 43 -11.62 3.56 -2.88
C CYS A 43 -10.28 4.04 -3.44
N ILE A 44 -10.25 5.29 -3.88
CA ILE A 44 -9.02 6.03 -4.19
C ILE A 44 -8.83 7.10 -3.11
N LEU A 45 -7.65 7.11 -2.50
CA LEU A 45 -7.29 8.01 -1.41
C LEU A 45 -6.28 9.06 -1.85
N LYS A 46 -6.40 10.27 -1.29
CA LYS A 46 -5.30 11.24 -1.20
C LYS A 46 -4.96 11.49 0.26
N PHE A 47 -3.74 11.95 0.53
CA PHE A 47 -3.26 12.24 1.88
C PHE A 47 -2.88 13.72 1.96
N PRO A 48 -3.84 14.64 2.19
CA PRO A 48 -3.59 16.08 2.05
C PRO A 48 -2.59 16.60 3.08
N ASN A 49 -2.61 16.06 4.31
CA ASN A 49 -1.76 16.50 5.41
C ASN A 49 -0.40 15.79 5.43
N ASP A 50 -0.31 14.59 4.86
CA ASP A 50 0.85 13.69 4.98
C ASP A 50 1.48 13.35 3.61
N SER A 51 1.18 14.15 2.58
CA SER A 51 1.54 13.84 1.17
C SER A 51 3.03 13.57 0.94
N LEU A 52 3.92 14.33 1.59
CA LEU A 52 5.37 14.15 1.47
C LEU A 52 5.83 12.83 2.09
N THR A 53 5.34 12.53 3.30
CA THR A 53 5.63 11.27 4.01
C THR A 53 5.13 10.09 3.20
N ILE A 54 3.87 10.13 2.75
CA ILE A 54 3.27 9.05 1.98
C ILE A 54 4.02 8.82 0.67
N LYS A 55 4.42 9.90 -0.03
CA LYS A 55 5.22 9.79 -1.25
C LYS A 55 6.59 9.16 -0.99
N HIS A 56 7.22 9.46 0.14
CA HIS A 56 8.49 8.87 0.53
C HIS A 56 8.36 7.37 0.82
N GLU A 57 7.37 6.99 1.61
CA GLU A 57 7.17 5.59 2.03
C GLU A 57 6.61 4.71 0.91
N LEU A 58 5.56 5.18 0.22
CA LEU A 58 4.80 4.40 -0.75
C LEU A 58 5.28 4.61 -2.19
N GLY A 59 5.94 5.72 -2.49
CA GLY A 59 6.30 6.15 -3.83
C GLY A 59 5.37 7.22 -4.39
N ALA A 60 5.79 7.86 -5.48
CA ALA A 60 5.02 8.89 -6.16
C ALA A 60 3.90 8.26 -7.00
N SER A 61 2.66 8.59 -6.70
CA SER A 61 1.50 8.18 -7.50
C SER A 61 0.93 9.36 -8.29
N ARG A 62 0.23 9.08 -9.39
CA ARG A 62 -0.42 10.09 -10.23
C ARG A 62 -1.35 10.98 -9.40
N ASP A 63 -1.18 12.29 -9.52
CA ASP A 63 -1.93 13.32 -8.77
C ASP A 63 -1.90 13.16 -7.23
N ASN A 64 -0.93 12.38 -6.70
CA ASN A 64 -0.88 11.92 -5.31
C ASN A 64 -2.12 11.12 -4.87
N TYR A 65 -2.74 10.40 -5.80
CA TYR A 65 -3.88 9.52 -5.56
C TYR A 65 -3.42 8.06 -5.50
N TYR A 66 -3.90 7.32 -4.50
CA TYR A 66 -3.49 5.95 -4.23
C TYR A 66 -4.70 5.04 -4.28
N GLN A 67 -4.58 3.92 -4.98
CA GLN A 67 -5.66 2.96 -5.11
C GLN A 67 -5.62 1.99 -3.94
N THR A 68 -6.72 1.91 -3.19
CA THR A 68 -6.86 0.86 -2.18
C THR A 68 -7.24 -0.44 -2.87
N ILE A 69 -6.68 -1.57 -2.41
CA ILE A 69 -7.03 -2.89 -2.96
C ILE A 69 -8.09 -3.63 -2.14
N ASN A 70 -8.36 -3.15 -0.92
CA ASN A 70 -9.24 -3.82 0.04
C ASN A 70 -10.26 -2.89 0.72
N LEU A 71 -10.29 -1.59 0.40
CA LEU A 71 -11.30 -0.66 0.91
C LEU A 71 -12.43 -0.51 -0.11
N MET A 72 -13.60 -1.09 0.16
CA MET A 72 -14.70 -1.19 -0.80
C MET A 72 -15.52 0.10 -0.89
N LYS A 73 -15.89 0.51 -2.11
CA LYS A 73 -16.61 1.78 -2.34
C LYS A 73 -17.95 1.91 -1.60
N ASP A 74 -18.64 0.79 -1.35
CA ASP A 74 -20.02 0.79 -0.83
C ASP A 74 -20.12 1.26 0.64
N THR A 75 -18.98 1.36 1.33
CA THR A 75 -18.89 1.78 2.73
C THR A 75 -18.51 3.26 2.88
N PHE A 76 -18.13 3.95 1.79
CA PHE A 76 -17.54 5.28 1.85
C PHE A 76 -18.16 6.28 0.87
N GLU A 77 -18.02 7.56 1.19
CA GLU A 77 -18.44 8.67 0.34
C GLU A 77 -17.24 9.49 -0.17
N ILE A 78 -17.39 10.13 -1.31
CA ILE A 78 -16.38 11.06 -1.83
C ILE A 78 -16.28 12.28 -0.88
N ASN A 79 -15.05 12.75 -0.66
CA ASN A 79 -14.64 13.76 0.31
C ASN A 79 -14.70 13.31 1.78
N GLN A 80 -15.04 12.05 2.06
CA GLN A 80 -14.96 11.50 3.41
C GLN A 80 -13.51 11.40 3.86
N LYS A 81 -13.22 11.90 5.06
CA LYS A 81 -11.92 11.71 5.72
C LYS A 81 -11.95 10.46 6.59
N VAL A 82 -10.87 9.69 6.55
CA VAL A 82 -10.69 8.45 7.29
C VAL A 82 -9.29 8.40 7.87
N LEU A 83 -9.16 7.97 9.14
CA LEU A 83 -7.88 7.58 9.69
C LEU A 83 -7.57 6.18 9.19
N VAL A 84 -6.45 6.01 8.51
CA VAL A 84 -6.04 4.71 7.95
C VAL A 84 -4.66 4.32 8.42
N LYS A 85 -4.49 3.05 8.73
CA LYS A 85 -3.19 2.39 8.85
C LYS A 85 -2.96 1.59 7.57
N LEU A 86 -1.84 1.82 6.90
CA LEU A 86 -1.65 1.33 5.54
C LEU A 86 -0.22 0.84 5.29
N ARG A 87 -0.08 0.10 4.20
CA ARG A 87 1.20 -0.34 3.62
C ARG A 87 1.10 -0.43 2.10
N LYS A 88 2.23 -0.67 1.45
CA LYS A 88 2.24 -1.12 0.05
C LYS A 88 1.49 -2.45 -0.07
N ALA A 89 0.72 -2.60 -1.14
CA ALA A 89 0.11 -3.87 -1.50
C ALA A 89 1.19 -4.86 -1.96
N GLU A 90 1.09 -6.11 -1.54
CA GLU A 90 1.91 -7.20 -2.09
C GLU A 90 1.32 -7.67 -3.43
N GLU A 91 2.15 -8.21 -4.35
CA GLU A 91 1.70 -8.60 -5.69
C GLU A 91 0.58 -9.64 -5.69
N ASN A 92 0.63 -10.59 -4.74
CA ASN A 92 -0.37 -11.64 -4.56
C ASN A 92 -1.70 -11.13 -3.97
N GLU A 93 -1.76 -9.90 -3.47
CA GLU A 93 -2.99 -9.28 -2.94
C GLU A 93 -3.76 -8.51 -4.02
N LEU A 94 -3.13 -8.26 -5.17
CA LEU A 94 -3.76 -7.59 -6.30
C LEU A 94 -4.85 -8.50 -6.87
N ARG A 95 -6.11 -8.03 -6.77
CA ARG A 95 -7.26 -8.77 -7.27
C ARG A 95 -7.37 -8.60 -8.77
N ALA A 96 -7.76 -9.66 -9.48
CA ALA A 96 -8.17 -9.55 -10.86
C ALA A 96 -9.49 -8.76 -10.92
N CYS A 97 -9.43 -7.54 -11.45
CA CYS A 97 -10.57 -6.65 -11.59
C CYS A 97 -11.13 -6.72 -13.01
N ILE A 98 -12.41 -6.38 -13.16
CA ILE A 98 -13.01 -6.25 -14.49
C ILE A 98 -12.50 -4.96 -15.14
N THR A 99 -12.22 -4.96 -16.44
CA THR A 99 -11.85 -3.74 -17.16
C THR A 99 -13.08 -3.17 -17.85
N LEU A 100 -13.75 -2.22 -17.19
CA LEU A 100 -14.87 -1.46 -17.76
C LEU A 100 -14.38 -0.20 -18.49
N TYR A 101 -13.25 0.36 -18.08
CA TYR A 101 -12.64 1.57 -18.65
C TYR A 101 -11.10 1.56 -18.40
N PRO A 102 -10.33 2.41 -19.11
CA PRO A 102 -8.89 2.50 -18.90
C PRO A 102 -8.56 2.84 -17.44
N SER A 103 -7.81 1.96 -16.78
CA SER A 103 -7.32 2.23 -15.42
C SER A 103 -6.20 3.25 -15.46
N TYR A 104 -6.12 4.07 -14.42
CA TYR A 104 -4.95 4.89 -14.15
C TYR A 104 -3.87 4.05 -13.46
N ASP A 105 -2.64 4.50 -13.57
CA ASP A 105 -1.42 3.91 -13.00
C ASP A 105 -1.21 4.33 -11.55
N TYR A 106 -2.25 4.24 -10.72
CA TYR A 106 -2.14 4.54 -9.30
C TYR A 106 -1.28 3.49 -8.58
N ILE A 107 -0.54 3.92 -7.56
CA ILE A 107 0.10 3.01 -6.62
C ILE A 107 -0.97 2.29 -5.79
N ASN A 108 -0.88 0.97 -5.75
CA ASN A 108 -1.75 0.11 -4.96
C ASN A 108 -1.31 0.06 -3.49
N ILE A 109 -2.26 0.30 -2.59
CA ILE A 109 -2.05 0.31 -1.14
C ILE A 109 -3.04 -0.65 -0.46
N TYR A 110 -2.58 -1.28 0.61
CA TYR A 110 -3.39 -2.14 1.47
C TYR A 110 -3.73 -1.39 2.76
N ILE A 111 -5.02 -1.33 3.11
CA ILE A 111 -5.49 -0.73 4.36
C ILE A 111 -5.54 -1.82 5.43
N ALA A 112 -4.63 -1.75 6.40
CA ALA A 112 -4.55 -2.70 7.51
C ALA A 112 -5.63 -2.44 8.56
N ASP A 113 -5.99 -1.17 8.78
CA ASP A 113 -7.09 -0.77 9.66
C ASP A 113 -7.61 0.62 9.26
N PHE A 114 -8.87 0.92 9.58
CA PHE A 114 -9.45 2.25 9.38
C PHE A 114 -10.44 2.65 10.47
N LYS A 115 -10.53 3.96 10.72
CA LYS A 115 -11.44 4.57 11.70
C LYS A 115 -12.03 5.87 11.13
N PRO A 116 -13.25 6.25 11.51
CA PRO A 116 -13.77 7.58 11.19
C PRO A 116 -12.89 8.66 11.84
N VAL A 117 -12.79 9.83 11.18
CA VAL A 117 -12.23 11.04 11.79
C VAL A 117 -13.34 11.67 12.63
N GLU A 118 -13.10 11.85 13.93
CA GLU A 118 -14.02 12.54 14.86
C GLU A 118 -14.15 14.03 14.57
#